data_AF-A0A7X2PP14-F1
#
_entry.id   AF-A0A7X2PP14-F1
#
_cell.length_a   1.000
_cell.length_b   1.000
_cell.length_c   1.000
_cell.angle_alpha   90.00
_cell.angle_beta   90.00
_cell.angle_gamma   90.00
#
_symmetry.space_group_name_H-M   'P 1'
#
loop_
_entity.id
_entity.type
_entity.pdbx_description
1 polymer ?
#
loop_
_entity_poly.entity_id
_entity_poly.type
_entity_poly.pdbx_seq_one_letter_code
_entity_poly.pdbx_strand_id
1 'polypeptide(L)'
;MPRTLLSLFFTAFALTAQPHPLESLITAARENSPRLKELFAAGLPGLAGRDGVAVWGQDFLFAVQSEDAATVSIDHGPPLAMRRVPASPYWYLVKTLRLGTTHHYAYASGAKSLGSYDVAGYNPDSYPMPGAARGVLSAKKTLQSRIYPGMSANYWVYANAGADLQNGAPLMIWQDGESIAGNVDLLRLRLQIVSVTICR
;
A
#
# COMPACT_ATOMS: atom_id res chain seq x y z
N MET A 1 -31.39 6.12 59.96
CA MET A 1 -31.35 5.60 58.58
C MET A 1 -30.67 6.63 57.67
N PRO A 2 -29.34 6.54 57.41
CA PRO A 2 -28.72 7.37 56.39
C PRO A 2 -28.64 6.60 55.06
N ARG A 3 -29.21 7.19 54.01
CA ARG A 3 -29.12 6.73 52.61
C ARG A 3 -27.74 7.10 52.06
N THR A 4 -26.87 6.12 51.88
CA THR A 4 -25.59 6.31 51.20
C THR A 4 -25.84 6.36 49.69
N LEU A 5 -25.71 7.54 49.09
CA LEU A 5 -25.79 7.75 47.64
C LEU A 5 -24.48 7.25 47.01
N LEU A 6 -24.53 6.12 46.30
CA LEU A 6 -23.38 5.56 45.60
C LEU A 6 -23.27 6.24 44.22
N SER A 7 -22.39 7.23 44.09
CA SER A 7 -22.08 7.86 42.80
C SER A 7 -21.25 6.90 41.93
N LEU A 8 -21.87 6.36 40.90
CA LEU A 8 -21.22 5.56 39.87
C LEU A 8 -20.41 6.49 38.95
N PHE A 9 -19.08 6.46 39.06
CA PHE A 9 -18.19 7.08 38.08
C PHE A 9 -18.19 6.24 36.80
N PHE A 10 -18.90 6.71 35.77
CA PHE A 10 -18.78 6.18 34.41
C PHE A 10 -17.47 6.71 33.79
N THR A 11 -16.41 5.91 33.87
CA THR A 11 -15.17 6.15 33.13
C THR A 11 -15.45 5.88 31.65
N ALA A 12 -15.70 6.94 30.88
CA ALA A 12 -15.81 6.84 29.43
C ALA A 12 -14.45 6.46 28.84
N PHE A 13 -14.25 5.17 28.55
CA PHE A 13 -13.18 4.74 27.65
C PHE A 13 -13.54 5.24 26.25
N ALA A 14 -12.96 6.38 25.85
CA ALA A 14 -12.90 6.74 24.45
C ALA A 14 -12.09 5.66 23.73
N LEU A 15 -12.76 4.78 22.98
CA LEU A 15 -12.10 3.98 21.95
C LEU A 15 -11.63 4.97 20.87
N THR A 16 -10.45 5.54 21.05
CA THR A 16 -9.76 6.20 19.95
C THR A 16 -9.44 5.11 18.93
N ALA A 17 -10.09 5.15 17.77
CA ALA A 17 -9.71 4.31 16.64
C ALA A 17 -8.20 4.46 16.44
N GLN A 18 -7.46 3.36 16.50
CA GLN A 18 -6.03 3.40 16.25
C GLN A 18 -5.82 3.94 14.82
N PRO A 19 -5.02 5.00 14.64
CA PRO A 19 -4.78 5.57 13.32
C PRO A 19 -4.17 4.51 12.42
N HIS A 20 -4.50 4.55 11.13
CA HIS A 20 -4.04 3.55 10.18
C HIS A 20 -2.49 3.49 10.19
N PRO A 21 -1.84 2.32 10.04
CA PRO A 21 -0.38 2.23 10.11
C PRO A 21 0.37 3.18 9.16
N LEU A 22 -0.18 3.41 7.94
CA LEU A 22 0.38 4.37 6.98
C LEU A 22 0.23 5.83 7.43
N GLU A 23 -0.90 6.17 8.05
CA GLU A 23 -1.15 7.51 8.62
C GLU A 23 -0.15 7.81 9.74
N SER A 24 0.03 6.86 10.65
CA SER A 24 0.99 6.97 11.74
C SER A 24 2.41 7.18 11.23
N LEU A 25 2.80 6.46 10.17
CA LEU A 25 4.11 6.63 9.54
C LEU A 25 4.28 8.03 8.94
N ILE A 26 3.33 8.47 8.12
CA ILE A 26 3.45 9.76 7.41
C ILE A 26 3.43 10.93 8.40
N THR A 27 2.60 10.87 9.44
CA THR A 27 2.58 11.85 10.52
C THR A 27 3.93 11.88 11.24
N ALA A 28 4.49 10.72 11.62
CA ALA A 28 5.81 10.66 12.24
C ALA A 28 6.92 11.23 11.35
N ALA A 29 6.84 11.03 10.03
CA ALA A 29 7.80 11.57 9.07
C ALA A 29 7.71 13.09 8.95
N ARG A 30 6.50 13.65 8.92
CA ARG A 30 6.26 15.10 8.92
C ARG A 30 6.80 15.76 10.19
N GLU A 31 6.54 15.15 11.33
CA GLU A 31 6.91 15.66 12.65
C GLU A 31 8.38 15.44 13.03
N ASN A 32 9.18 14.76 12.20
CA ASN A 32 10.53 14.32 12.58
C ASN A 32 10.58 13.47 13.85
N SER A 33 9.52 12.69 14.09
CA SER A 33 9.39 11.95 15.34
C SER A 33 10.54 10.94 15.50
N PRO A 34 11.13 10.79 16.70
CA PRO A 34 12.09 9.72 16.99
C PRO A 34 11.53 8.32 16.70
N ARG A 35 10.20 8.17 16.77
CA ARG A 35 9.47 6.93 16.47
C ARG A 35 9.55 6.52 15.01
N LEU A 36 9.96 7.42 14.11
CA LEU A 36 10.06 7.14 12.68
C LEU A 36 11.00 5.95 12.40
N LYS A 37 12.11 5.85 13.13
CA LYS A 37 13.04 4.72 13.02
C LYS A 37 12.35 3.38 13.33
N GLU A 38 11.57 3.35 14.40
CA GLU A 38 10.84 2.14 14.83
C GLU A 38 9.77 1.77 13.80
N LEU A 39 9.06 2.76 13.24
CA LEU A 39 8.03 2.54 12.22
C LEU A 39 8.60 2.03 10.89
N PHE A 40 9.79 2.50 10.49
CA PHE A 40 10.52 1.93 9.36
C PHE A 40 11.01 0.50 9.66
N ALA A 41 11.52 0.25 10.88
CA ALA A 41 12.02 -1.07 11.29
C ALA A 41 10.92 -2.11 11.49
N ALA A 42 9.72 -1.69 11.91
CA ALA A 42 8.55 -2.53 12.09
C ALA A 42 8.05 -3.14 10.77
N GLY A 43 8.62 -2.73 9.63
CA GLY A 43 8.37 -3.33 8.34
C GLY A 43 6.92 -3.15 7.94
N LEU A 44 6.57 -1.97 7.43
CA LEU A 44 5.31 -1.87 6.69
C LEU A 44 5.35 -2.88 5.53
N PRO A 45 4.24 -3.57 5.25
CA PRO A 45 4.15 -4.47 4.11
C PRO A 45 4.60 -3.72 2.85
N GLY A 46 5.74 -4.13 2.29
CA GLY A 46 6.35 -3.52 1.10
C GLY A 46 7.63 -2.68 1.32
N LEU A 47 7.96 -2.28 2.56
CA LEU A 47 9.21 -1.57 2.90
C LEU A 47 10.26 -2.50 3.52
N ALA A 48 9.93 -3.79 3.66
CA ALA A 48 10.79 -4.83 4.24
C ALA A 48 12.10 -4.97 3.44
N GLY A 49 13.10 -4.19 3.85
CA GLY A 49 14.46 -4.20 3.30
C GLY A 49 14.62 -3.48 1.95
N ARG A 50 13.66 -2.67 1.50
CA ARG A 50 13.70 -2.00 0.18
C ARG A 50 13.03 -0.62 0.15
N ASP A 51 13.44 0.14 -0.84
CA ASP A 51 12.94 1.43 -1.29
C ASP A 51 11.49 1.39 -1.82
N GLY A 52 10.74 2.47 -1.60
CA GLY A 52 9.32 2.57 -1.99
C GLY A 52 8.65 3.86 -1.54
N VAL A 53 7.33 3.95 -1.74
CA VAL A 53 6.54 5.13 -1.40
C VAL A 53 5.31 4.72 -0.60
N ALA A 54 5.17 5.25 0.61
CA ALA A 54 3.94 5.11 1.39
C ALA A 54 2.99 6.27 1.05
N VAL A 55 1.72 5.95 0.80
CA VAL A 55 0.70 6.96 0.45
C VAL A 55 -0.46 6.92 1.44
N TRP A 56 -0.81 8.09 1.98
CA TRP A 56 -2.00 8.30 2.81
C TRP A 56 -2.63 9.64 2.47
N GLY A 57 -3.86 9.62 1.96
CA GLY A 57 -4.46 10.81 1.36
C GLY A 57 -3.53 11.38 0.28
N GLN A 58 -3.29 12.69 0.30
CA GLN A 58 -2.41 13.37 -0.65
C GLN A 58 -0.92 13.29 -0.33
N ASP A 59 -0.53 12.61 0.76
CA ASP A 59 0.85 12.59 1.21
C ASP A 59 1.58 11.34 0.75
N PHE A 60 2.70 11.59 0.10
CA PHE A 60 3.61 10.59 -0.45
C PHE A 60 4.90 10.68 0.34
N LEU A 61 5.17 9.62 1.10
CA LEU A 61 6.41 9.43 1.83
C LEU A 61 7.32 8.52 1.01
N PHE A 62 8.25 9.17 0.31
CA PHE A 62 9.34 8.53 -0.40
C PHE A 62 10.38 8.07 0.61
N ALA A 63 10.82 6.82 0.52
CA ALA A 63 11.86 6.27 1.38
C ALA A 63 12.77 5.32 0.61
N VAL A 64 14.08 5.41 0.88
CA VAL A 64 15.12 4.60 0.26
C VAL A 64 16.21 4.29 1.28
N GLN A 65 16.75 3.08 1.23
CA GLN A 65 17.95 2.72 1.99
C GLN A 65 19.18 3.11 1.18
N SER A 66 20.08 3.92 1.77
CA SER A 66 21.32 4.34 1.12
C SER A 66 22.39 4.67 2.16
N GLU A 67 23.64 4.28 1.89
CA GLU A 67 24.80 4.63 2.72
C GLU A 67 25.08 6.14 2.65
N ASP A 68 25.00 6.70 1.45
CA ASP A 68 25.24 8.11 1.15
C ASP A 68 23.92 8.90 1.00
N ALA A 69 24.05 10.23 0.90
CA ALA A 69 22.93 11.14 0.70
C ALA A 69 22.11 10.81 -0.54
N ALA A 70 20.83 10.52 -0.34
CA ALA A 70 19.90 10.16 -1.41
C ALA A 70 19.08 11.36 -1.91
N THR A 71 18.71 11.30 -3.17
CA THR A 71 17.77 12.21 -3.83
C THR A 71 16.61 11.43 -4.43
N VAL A 72 15.48 12.11 -4.63
CA VAL A 72 14.35 11.61 -5.39
C VAL A 72 13.93 12.62 -6.45
N SER A 73 13.84 12.18 -7.70
CA SER A 73 13.20 12.92 -8.80
C SER A 73 11.77 12.42 -8.93
N ILE A 74 10.81 13.35 -9.06
CA ILE A 74 9.38 13.04 -9.21
C ILE A 74 8.92 13.67 -10.52
N ASP A 75 8.18 12.92 -11.35
CA ASP A 75 7.66 13.32 -12.66
C ASP A 75 8.73 13.93 -13.58
N HIS A 76 9.91 13.30 -13.62
CA HIS A 76 11.10 13.76 -14.36
C HIS A 76 11.60 15.17 -13.96
N GLY A 77 11.16 15.68 -12.81
CA GLY A 77 11.65 16.92 -12.23
C GLY A 77 13.09 16.82 -11.70
N PRO A 78 13.65 17.97 -11.26
CA PRO A 78 14.99 18.01 -10.70
C PRO A 78 15.10 17.12 -9.44
N PRO A 79 16.29 16.53 -9.15
CA PRO A 79 16.48 15.72 -7.95
C PRO A 79 16.26 16.52 -6.67
N LEU A 80 15.40 16.03 -5.79
CA LEU A 80 15.11 16.61 -4.49
C LEU A 80 15.92 15.90 -3.41
N ALA A 81 16.62 16.66 -2.58
CA ALA A 81 17.37 16.12 -1.46
C ALA A 81 16.44 15.46 -0.42
N MET A 82 16.79 14.25 0.00
CA MET A 82 16.07 13.51 1.04
C MET A 82 16.71 13.77 2.40
N ARG A 83 15.94 13.60 3.47
CA ARG A 83 16.40 13.72 4.85
C ARG A 83 16.78 12.35 5.40
N ARG A 84 17.93 12.25 6.07
CA ARG A 84 18.32 11.03 6.77
C ARG A 84 17.45 10.81 8.00
N VAL A 85 16.94 9.60 8.19
CA VAL A 85 16.32 9.19 9.46
C VAL A 85 17.45 9.01 10.50
N PRO A 86 17.40 9.67 11.66
CA PRO A 86 18.43 9.52 12.68
C PRO A 86 18.65 8.06 13.10
N ALA A 87 19.92 7.68 13.25
CA ALA A 87 20.34 6.34 13.67
C ALA A 87 19.75 5.18 12.83
N SER A 88 19.53 5.40 11.52
CA SER A 88 19.12 4.37 10.56
C SER A 88 19.75 4.61 9.17
N PRO A 89 19.73 3.59 8.27
CA PRO A 89 20.23 3.71 6.90
C PRO A 89 19.20 4.30 5.91
N TYR A 90 18.06 4.78 6.41
CA TYR A 90 16.96 5.26 5.57
C TYR A 90 17.04 6.77 5.34
N TRP A 91 16.73 7.15 4.12
CA TRP A 91 16.49 8.52 3.68
C TRP A 91 15.04 8.66 3.28
N TYR A 92 14.44 9.81 3.56
CA TYR A 92 13.03 10.05 3.27
C TYR A 92 12.71 11.47 2.82
N LEU A 93 11.60 11.60 2.10
CA LEU A 93 11.01 12.88 1.72
C LEU A 93 9.48 12.74 1.74
N VAL A 94 8.78 13.70 2.35
CA VAL A 94 7.33 13.80 2.27
C VAL A 94 6.97 14.86 1.25
N LYS A 95 6.07 14.54 0.31
CA LYS A 95 5.48 15.47 -0.64
C LYS A 95 3.98 15.30 -0.74
N THR A 96 3.29 16.41 -0.93
CA THR A 96 1.88 16.42 -1.27
C THR A 96 1.74 16.41 -2.78
N LEU A 97 1.13 15.37 -3.33
CA LEU A 97 0.96 15.18 -4.79
C LEU A 97 -0.51 14.98 -5.15
N ARG A 98 -0.80 15.00 -6.45
CA ARG A 98 -2.18 14.89 -6.98
C ARG A 98 -2.66 13.43 -6.87
N LEU A 99 -3.92 13.25 -6.45
CA LEU A 99 -4.57 11.94 -6.45
C LEU A 99 -5.13 11.57 -7.82
N GLY A 100 -5.32 10.27 -8.05
CA GLY A 100 -5.93 9.76 -9.28
C GLY A 100 -5.06 9.92 -10.53
N THR A 101 -3.77 10.20 -10.35
CA THR A 101 -2.76 10.16 -11.40
C THR A 101 -1.60 9.30 -10.95
N THR A 102 -0.92 8.69 -11.92
CA THR A 102 0.35 8.02 -11.70
C THR A 102 1.45 9.07 -11.64
N HIS A 103 2.34 8.92 -10.67
CA HIS A 103 3.56 9.70 -10.51
C HIS A 103 4.76 8.79 -10.73
N HIS A 104 5.64 9.21 -11.62
CA HIS A 104 6.90 8.53 -11.86
C HIS A 104 7.94 9.04 -10.86
N TYR A 105 8.78 8.16 -10.31
CA TYR A 105 9.87 8.60 -9.45
C TYR A 105 11.13 7.77 -9.63
N ALA A 106 12.27 8.39 -9.34
CA ALA A 106 13.58 7.76 -9.40
C ALA A 106 14.43 8.19 -8.21
N TYR A 107 15.04 7.21 -7.55
CA TYR A 107 16.00 7.42 -6.47
C TYR A 107 17.42 7.43 -7.01
N ALA A 108 18.26 8.31 -6.46
CA ALA A 108 19.68 8.33 -6.75
C ALA A 108 20.51 8.63 -5.49
N SER A 109 21.77 8.20 -5.51
CA SER A 109 22.81 8.65 -4.60
C SER A 109 23.96 9.21 -5.44
N GLY A 110 24.09 10.54 -5.47
CA GLY A 110 24.96 11.22 -6.43
C GLY A 110 24.60 10.85 -7.88
N ALA A 111 25.56 10.27 -8.61
CA ALA A 111 25.37 9.80 -9.98
C ALA A 111 24.81 8.36 -10.07
N LYS A 112 24.70 7.63 -8.95
CA LYS A 112 24.25 6.23 -8.92
C LYS A 112 22.72 6.17 -8.83
N SER A 113 22.08 5.53 -9.80
CA SER A 113 20.65 5.19 -9.71
C SER A 113 20.43 4.09 -8.66
N LEU A 114 19.45 4.29 -7.79
CA LEU A 114 19.04 3.32 -6.76
C LEU A 114 17.76 2.57 -7.15
N GLY A 115 16.98 3.09 -8.09
CA GLY A 115 15.74 2.47 -8.56
C GLY A 115 14.78 3.51 -9.13
N SER A 116 13.84 3.05 -9.95
CA SER A 116 12.79 3.89 -10.52
C SER A 116 11.50 3.11 -10.65
N TYR A 117 10.39 3.75 -10.28
CA TYR A 117 9.10 3.12 -10.12
C TYR A 117 7.98 4.13 -10.32
N ASP A 118 6.75 3.63 -10.32
CA ASP A 118 5.54 4.42 -10.40
C ASP A 118 4.66 4.19 -9.17
N VAL A 119 3.98 5.26 -8.74
CA VAL A 119 3.03 5.22 -7.62
C VAL A 119 1.81 6.06 -7.96
N ALA A 120 0.63 5.64 -7.50
CA ALA A 120 -0.56 6.48 -7.50
C ALA A 120 -1.10 6.58 -6.09
N GLY A 121 -1.63 7.76 -5.75
CA GLY A 121 -2.43 7.94 -4.55
C GLY A 121 -3.90 7.74 -4.84
N TYR A 122 -4.57 7.06 -3.92
CA TYR A 122 -6.00 6.81 -3.97
C TYR A 122 -6.73 7.64 -2.90
N ASN A 123 -8.03 7.84 -3.11
CA ASN A 123 -8.86 8.53 -2.13
C ASN A 123 -9.05 7.66 -0.88
N PRO A 124 -9.38 8.27 0.28
CA PRO A 124 -9.63 7.54 1.53
C PRO A 124 -10.60 6.35 1.40
N ASP A 125 -11.62 6.48 0.54
CA ASP A 125 -12.62 5.42 0.30
C ASP A 125 -12.07 4.20 -0.45
N SER A 126 -10.84 4.27 -0.96
CA SER A 126 -10.15 3.14 -1.62
C SER A 126 -9.36 2.28 -0.62
N TYR A 127 -9.22 2.71 0.63
CA TYR A 127 -8.51 1.95 1.66
C TYR A 127 -9.46 0.99 2.40
N PRO A 128 -8.94 -0.13 2.94
CA PRO A 128 -9.77 -1.09 3.67
C PRO A 128 -10.50 -0.45 4.86
N MET A 129 -11.82 -0.52 4.86
CA MET A 129 -12.64 -0.08 5.98
C MET A 129 -12.68 -1.12 7.09
N PRO A 130 -12.48 -0.75 8.38
CA PRO A 130 -12.67 -1.65 9.50
C PRO A 130 -14.09 -2.23 9.52
N GLY A 131 -14.21 -3.54 9.76
CA GLY A 131 -15.50 -4.22 9.86
C GLY A 131 -16.21 -4.52 8.53
N ALA A 132 -15.69 -4.05 7.39
CA ALA A 132 -16.25 -4.41 6.09
C ALA A 132 -16.05 -5.90 5.80
N ALA A 133 -17.08 -6.54 5.23
CA ALA A 133 -17.02 -7.94 4.84
C ALA A 133 -15.96 -8.15 3.74
N ARG A 134 -15.07 -9.12 3.93
CA ARG A 134 -13.97 -9.40 3.00
C ARG A 134 -14.28 -10.57 2.10
N GLY A 135 -13.94 -10.43 0.82
CA GLY A 135 -13.92 -11.56 -0.08
C GLY A 135 -12.80 -12.55 0.23
N VAL A 136 -12.82 -13.69 -0.45
CA VAL A 136 -11.86 -14.77 -0.28
C VAL A 136 -11.11 -14.97 -1.60
N LEU A 137 -9.78 -14.95 -1.53
CA LEU A 137 -8.91 -15.35 -2.63
C LEU A 137 -8.62 -16.85 -2.50
N SER A 138 -8.84 -17.61 -3.57
CA SER A 138 -8.53 -19.04 -3.60
C SER A 138 -7.03 -19.31 -3.47
N ALA A 139 -6.66 -20.56 -3.16
CA ALA A 139 -5.31 -21.03 -3.45
C ALA A 139 -5.00 -20.95 -4.95
N LYS A 140 -3.70 -20.97 -5.30
CA LYS A 140 -3.25 -21.02 -6.69
C LYS A 140 -3.80 -22.27 -7.39
N LYS A 141 -4.38 -22.08 -8.56
CA LYS A 141 -4.87 -23.14 -9.45
C LYS A 141 -4.05 -23.12 -10.74
N THR A 142 -4.00 -24.25 -11.45
CA THR A 142 -3.32 -24.37 -12.74
C THR A 142 -4.28 -24.90 -13.79
N LEU A 143 -4.31 -24.24 -14.95
CA LEU A 143 -5.10 -24.61 -16.12
C LEU A 143 -4.16 -25.11 -17.22
N GLN A 144 -4.45 -26.29 -17.79
CA GLN A 144 -3.74 -26.79 -18.98
C GLN A 144 -4.47 -26.37 -20.25
N SER A 145 -3.75 -25.82 -21.22
CA SER A 145 -4.32 -25.37 -22.49
C SER A 145 -4.62 -26.57 -23.40
N ARG A 146 -5.86 -26.62 -23.91
CA ARG A 146 -6.27 -27.60 -24.94
C ARG A 146 -5.94 -27.15 -26.36
N ILE A 147 -5.79 -25.84 -26.57
CA ILE A 147 -5.53 -25.23 -27.88
C ILE A 147 -4.03 -25.18 -28.15
N TYR A 148 -3.21 -25.02 -27.10
CA TYR A 148 -1.75 -24.98 -27.17
C TYR A 148 -1.16 -26.11 -26.32
N PRO A 149 -0.94 -27.30 -26.90
CA PRO A 149 -0.43 -28.45 -26.16
C PRO A 149 0.89 -28.15 -25.44
N GLY A 150 0.98 -28.55 -24.17
CA GLY A 150 2.15 -28.32 -23.31
C GLY A 150 2.16 -26.98 -22.57
N MET A 151 1.22 -26.08 -22.86
CA MET A 151 1.11 -24.78 -22.19
C MET A 151 0.20 -24.86 -20.97
N SER A 152 0.63 -24.25 -19.86
CA SER A 152 -0.14 -24.13 -18.62
C SER A 152 -0.21 -22.67 -18.17
N ALA A 153 -1.29 -22.31 -17.47
CA ALA A 153 -1.47 -20.99 -16.86
C ALA A 153 -1.89 -21.14 -15.40
N ASN A 154 -1.25 -20.37 -14.51
CA ASN A 154 -1.70 -20.24 -13.13
C ASN A 154 -2.81 -19.20 -13.03
N TYR A 155 -3.79 -19.45 -12.18
CA TYR A 155 -4.87 -18.50 -11.91
C TYR A 155 -5.36 -18.60 -10.46
N TRP A 156 -6.02 -17.53 -10.02
CA TRP A 156 -6.68 -17.41 -8.73
C TRP A 156 -8.10 -16.94 -8.94
N VAL A 157 -8.99 -17.25 -8.00
CA VAL A 157 -10.36 -16.77 -8.00
C VAL A 157 -10.59 -15.95 -6.74
N TYR A 158 -10.96 -14.68 -6.90
CA TYR A 158 -11.44 -13.85 -5.81
C TYR A 158 -12.97 -13.82 -5.83
N ALA A 159 -13.59 -14.23 -4.72
CA ALA A 159 -15.03 -14.17 -4.54
C ALA A 159 -15.38 -13.08 -3.51
N ASN A 160 -16.23 -12.14 -3.87
CA ASN A 160 -16.77 -11.15 -2.94
C ASN A 160 -17.54 -11.82 -1.80
N ALA A 161 -17.56 -11.21 -0.62
CA ALA A 161 -18.21 -11.76 0.58
C ALA A 161 -19.69 -12.10 0.38
N GLY A 162 -20.39 -11.36 -0.49
CA GLY A 162 -21.80 -11.56 -0.82
C GLY A 162 -22.05 -12.16 -2.20
N ALA A 163 -21.06 -12.79 -2.83
CA ALA A 163 -21.25 -13.40 -4.15
C ALA A 163 -22.26 -14.56 -4.07
N ASP A 164 -23.26 -14.55 -4.96
CA ASP A 164 -24.18 -15.68 -5.12
C ASP A 164 -23.48 -16.82 -5.86
N LEU A 165 -23.10 -17.84 -5.09
CA LEU A 165 -22.40 -19.01 -5.61
C LEU A 165 -23.36 -20.07 -6.20
N GLN A 166 -24.68 -19.89 -6.06
CA GLN A 166 -25.69 -20.84 -6.53
C GLN A 166 -26.28 -20.41 -7.88
N ASN A 167 -26.70 -19.15 -8.00
CA ASN A 167 -27.30 -18.64 -9.24
C ASN A 167 -26.26 -18.01 -10.18
N GLY A 168 -25.01 -17.88 -9.71
CA GLY A 168 -23.91 -17.27 -10.44
C GLY A 168 -23.77 -15.78 -10.15
N ALA A 169 -22.55 -15.29 -10.33
CA ALA A 169 -22.19 -13.88 -10.14
C ALA A 169 -21.46 -13.36 -11.39
N PRO A 170 -21.48 -12.03 -11.64
CA PRO A 170 -20.68 -11.43 -12.69
C PRO A 170 -19.19 -11.80 -12.56
N LEU A 171 -18.57 -12.17 -13.67
CA LEU A 171 -17.15 -12.54 -13.74
C LEU A 171 -16.34 -11.43 -14.39
N MET A 172 -15.22 -11.07 -13.75
CA MET A 172 -14.19 -10.22 -14.31
C MET A 172 -12.87 -10.98 -14.35
N ILE A 173 -12.19 -10.94 -15.49
CA ILE A 173 -10.89 -11.60 -15.67
C ILE A 173 -9.80 -10.54 -15.63
N TRP A 174 -8.86 -10.70 -14.70
CA TRP A 174 -7.69 -9.86 -14.58
C TRP A 174 -6.46 -10.64 -15.05
N GLN A 175 -5.66 -10.04 -15.94
CA GLN A 175 -4.42 -10.65 -16.43
C GLN A 175 -3.24 -10.34 -15.49
N ASP A 176 -2.11 -11.02 -15.71
CA ASP A 176 -0.85 -10.84 -14.96
C ASP A 176 -0.94 -11.08 -13.44
N GLY A 177 -1.82 -12.01 -13.04
CA GLY A 177 -2.14 -12.27 -11.64
C GLY A 177 -1.00 -12.84 -10.78
N GLU A 178 0.01 -13.50 -11.35
CA GLU A 178 1.10 -14.16 -10.58
C GLU A 178 1.86 -13.15 -9.70
N SER A 179 2.02 -11.91 -10.15
CA SER A 179 2.76 -10.90 -9.40
C SER A 179 1.90 -10.15 -8.38
N ILE A 180 0.56 -10.23 -8.51
CA ILE A 180 -0.43 -9.40 -7.81
C ILE A 180 -1.19 -10.22 -6.75
N ALA A 181 -1.51 -11.48 -7.04
CA ALA A 181 -2.31 -12.34 -6.17
C ALA A 181 -1.62 -12.53 -4.82
N GLY A 182 -2.31 -12.13 -3.74
CA GLY A 182 -1.80 -12.22 -2.36
C GLY A 182 -0.77 -11.15 -1.99
N ASN A 183 -0.39 -10.26 -2.91
CA ASN A 183 0.56 -9.20 -2.64
C ASN A 183 -0.18 -7.92 -2.23
N VAL A 184 -0.15 -7.61 -0.93
CA VAL A 184 -0.61 -6.32 -0.38
C VAL A 184 0.45 -5.26 -0.62
N ASP A 185 0.72 -4.96 -1.90
CA ASP A 185 1.68 -3.93 -2.30
C ASP A 185 0.97 -2.57 -2.21
N LEU A 186 0.92 -2.00 -1.00
CA LEU A 186 0.39 -0.65 -0.75
C LEU A 186 1.37 0.46 -1.19
N LEU A 187 2.52 0.08 -1.77
CA LEU A 187 3.65 0.99 -1.99
C LEU A 187 4.08 1.12 -3.46
N ARG A 188 3.51 0.30 -4.36
CA ARG A 188 3.76 0.37 -5.80
C ARG A 188 2.45 0.31 -6.57
N LEU A 189 2.33 1.15 -7.59
CA LEU A 189 1.27 1.00 -8.56
C LEU A 189 1.62 -0.17 -9.49
N ARG A 190 0.75 -1.17 -9.56
CA ARG A 190 0.76 -2.17 -10.64
C ARG A 190 -0.47 -1.92 -11.50
N LEU A 191 -0.28 -1.15 -12.57
CA LEU A 191 -1.35 -0.91 -13.51
C LEU A 191 -1.62 -2.21 -14.27
N GLN A 192 -2.79 -2.81 -14.07
CA GLN A 192 -3.24 -3.92 -14.90
C GLN A 192 -3.85 -3.33 -16.17
N ILE A 193 -3.30 -3.73 -17.32
CA ILE A 193 -3.92 -3.44 -18.61
C ILE A 193 -5.12 -4.38 -18.73
N VAL A 194 -6.34 -3.83 -18.64
CA VAL A 194 -7.56 -4.57 -18.95
C VAL A 194 -7.76 -4.51 -20.46
N SER A 195 -7.47 -5.60 -21.18
CA SER A 195 -7.98 -5.74 -22.54
C SER A 195 -9.46 -6.15 -22.44
N VAL A 196 -10.35 -5.23 -22.81
CA VAL A 196 -11.77 -5.56 -22.93
C VAL A 196 -11.95 -6.27 -24.27
N THR A 197 -12.02 -7.60 -24.26
CA THR A 197 -12.53 -8.33 -25.43
C THR A 197 -14.04 -8.48 -25.26
N ILE A 198 -14.82 -7.56 -25.83
CA ILE A 198 -16.26 -7.79 -26.02
C ILE A 198 -16.36 -8.88 -27.10
N CYS A 199 -16.64 -10.12 -26.69
CA CYS A 199 -17.22 -11.10 -27.62
C CYS A 199 -18.65 -10.63 -27.92
N ARG A 200 -18.86 -10.15 -29.15
CA ARG A 200 -20.18 -10.12 -29.77
C ARG A 200 -20.51 -11.50 -30.31
#